data_AF-A0A6L6QCM8-F1
#
_entry.id   AF-A0A6L6QCM8-F1
#
_cell.length_a   1.000
_cell.length_b   1.000
_cell.length_c   1.000
_cell.angle_alpha   90.00
_cell.angle_beta   90.00
_cell.angle_gamma   90.00
#
_symmetry.space_group_name_H-M   'P 1'
#
loop_
_entity.id
_entity.type
_entity.pdbx_description
1 polymer ?
#
loop_
_entity_poly.entity_id
_entity_poly.type
_entity_poly.pdbx_seq_one_letter_code
_entity_poly.pdbx_strand_id
1 'polypeptide(L)'
;MNLADIQGGFHAMLATSASGAGVPDGPGRAVYLNNYRAQLVGCLEESYPLLRAFIGDEAFLRAAASHISRRRPHAWTIDAYADDFCDTLEAIFPDNPDLHELAWIEHALGLAFVGPDFAPVAAEALAAIDWDNASLQLTPTLHLRPATTNAADLWFALRDGGSPESEMLAAAGGLLVWRRGFISCLRALDSTEYAALAQLQHDGSFVGLCALLVERLGEEQGIISAGAMLADWLGSELITGVDHE
;
A
#
# COMPACT_ATOMS: atom_id res chain seq x y z
N MET A 1 -35.96 -8.19 25.97
CA MET A 1 -34.91 -7.65 25.10
C MET A 1 -33.70 -7.39 25.97
N ASN A 2 -32.63 -8.16 25.77
CA ASN A 2 -31.36 -8.01 26.50
C ASN A 2 -30.43 -7.04 25.74
N LEU A 3 -29.26 -6.72 26.30
CA LEU A 3 -28.31 -5.80 25.66
C LEU A 3 -27.80 -6.30 24.30
N ALA A 4 -27.56 -7.60 24.18
CA ALA A 4 -27.09 -8.21 22.92
C ALA A 4 -28.15 -8.07 21.80
N ASP A 5 -29.44 -8.21 22.13
CA ASP A 5 -30.54 -8.01 21.17
C ASP A 5 -30.56 -6.56 20.65
N ILE A 6 -30.36 -5.58 21.55
CA ILE A 6 -30.32 -4.15 21.19
C ILE A 6 -29.09 -3.83 20.33
N GLN A 7 -27.93 -4.34 20.72
CA GLN A 7 -26.68 -4.18 19.95
C GLN A 7 -26.78 -4.82 18.57
N GLY A 8 -27.38 -6.01 18.48
CA GLY A 8 -27.65 -6.69 17.22
C GLY A 8 -28.60 -5.89 16.32
N GLY A 9 -29.67 -5.34 16.88
CA GLY A 9 -30.59 -4.46 16.18
C GLY A 9 -29.92 -3.17 15.68
N PHE A 10 -29.09 -2.54 16.51
CA PHE A 10 -28.32 -1.36 16.14
C PHE A 10 -27.32 -1.65 15.03
N HIS A 11 -26.58 -2.75 15.11
CA HIS A 11 -25.65 -3.16 14.07
C HIS A 11 -26.36 -3.47 12.74
N ALA A 12 -27.52 -4.13 12.77
CA ALA A 12 -28.33 -4.38 11.58
C ALA A 12 -28.86 -3.07 10.96
N MET A 13 -29.22 -2.08 11.78
CA MET A 13 -29.63 -0.76 11.34
C MET A 13 -28.49 -0.03 10.61
N LEU A 14 -27.25 -0.08 11.13
CA LEU A 14 -26.10 0.53 10.44
C LEU A 14 -25.84 -0.13 9.09
N ALA A 15 -25.95 -1.45 9.03
CA ALA A 15 -25.66 -2.23 7.83
C ALA A 15 -26.67 -2.02 6.70
N THR A 16 -27.96 -2.01 7.03
CA THR A 16 -29.04 -2.00 6.03
C THR A 16 -29.66 -0.62 5.86
N SER A 17 -29.34 0.30 6.77
CA SER A 17 -30.03 1.58 6.93
C SER A 17 -31.54 1.42 7.16
N ALA A 18 -32.01 0.21 7.44
CA ALA A 18 -33.39 -0.14 7.76
C ALA A 18 -33.62 -0.18 9.27
N SER A 19 -34.89 -0.18 9.70
CA SER A 19 -35.24 -0.19 11.12
C SER A 19 -34.73 -1.46 11.79
N GLY A 20 -33.89 -1.30 12.81
CA GLY A 20 -33.37 -2.38 13.63
C GLY A 20 -34.30 -2.68 14.80
N ALA A 21 -34.50 -3.97 15.11
CA ALA A 21 -35.29 -4.36 16.28
C ALA A 21 -34.71 -3.72 17.56
N GLY A 22 -35.55 -3.02 18.33
CA GLY A 22 -35.12 -2.38 19.57
C GLY A 22 -34.43 -1.01 19.42
N VAL A 23 -34.31 -0.47 18.21
CA VAL A 23 -33.82 0.89 17.99
C VAL A 23 -35.01 1.84 17.78
N PRO A 24 -35.18 2.89 18.60
CA PRO A 24 -36.27 3.84 18.44
C PRO A 24 -36.22 4.52 17.07
N ASP A 25 -37.35 4.55 16.36
CA ASP A 25 -37.50 5.35 15.16
C ASP A 25 -37.70 6.83 15.54
N GLY A 26 -36.86 7.70 15.00
CA GLY A 26 -36.91 9.13 15.28
C GLY A 26 -35.76 9.94 14.66
N PRO A 27 -35.78 11.28 14.77
CA PRO A 27 -34.79 12.16 14.15
C PRO A 27 -33.34 11.83 14.54
N GLY A 28 -33.13 11.40 15.79
CA GLY A 28 -31.80 11.02 16.29
C GLY A 28 -31.16 9.87 15.53
N ARG A 29 -31.95 8.92 15.02
CA ARG A 29 -31.45 7.82 14.17
C ARG A 29 -30.92 8.35 12.84
N ALA A 30 -31.66 9.25 12.19
CA ALA A 30 -31.24 9.83 10.92
C ALA A 30 -29.96 10.65 11.08
N VAL A 31 -29.86 11.44 12.16
CA VAL A 31 -28.65 12.19 12.51
C VAL A 31 -27.47 11.25 12.74
N TYR A 32 -27.66 10.17 13.49
CA TYR A 32 -26.58 9.19 13.74
C TYR A 32 -26.11 8.53 12.44
N LEU A 33 -27.02 8.02 11.62
CA LEU A 33 -26.67 7.38 10.34
C LEU A 33 -25.93 8.33 9.41
N ASN A 34 -26.33 9.61 9.39
CA ASN A 34 -25.62 10.63 8.64
C ASN A 34 -24.19 10.83 9.15
N ASN A 35 -24.02 11.01 10.47
CA ASN A 35 -22.71 11.20 11.07
C ASN A 35 -21.80 9.99 10.87
N TYR A 36 -22.33 8.77 11.03
CA TYR A 36 -21.62 7.53 10.77
C TYR A 36 -21.08 7.49 9.34
N ARG A 37 -21.93 7.72 8.33
CA ARG A 37 -21.50 7.73 6.93
C ARG A 37 -20.53 8.85 6.62
N ALA A 38 -20.76 10.05 7.18
CA ALA A 38 -19.86 11.18 6.99
C ALA A 38 -18.46 10.91 7.55
N GLN A 39 -18.35 10.24 8.70
CA GLN A 39 -17.07 9.81 9.27
C GLN A 39 -16.35 8.80 8.37
N LEU A 40 -17.07 7.83 7.81
CA LEU A 40 -16.49 6.84 6.89
C LEU A 40 -16.01 7.49 5.59
N VAL A 41 -16.79 8.44 5.03
CA VAL A 41 -16.35 9.22 3.87
C VAL A 41 -15.10 10.04 4.22
N GLY A 42 -15.11 10.76 5.35
CA GLY A 42 -13.97 11.55 5.81
C GLY A 42 -12.69 10.71 5.96
N CYS A 43 -12.78 9.51 6.54
CA CYS A 43 -11.65 8.58 6.63
C CYS A 43 -11.06 8.24 5.24
N LEU A 44 -11.92 7.95 4.25
CA LEU A 44 -11.46 7.67 2.89
C LEU A 44 -10.85 8.92 2.24
N GLU A 45 -11.45 10.09 2.43
CA GLU A 45 -10.94 11.36 1.89
C GLU A 45 -9.56 11.72 2.48
N GLU A 46 -9.33 11.45 3.76
CA GLU A 46 -8.05 11.66 4.44
C GLU A 46 -6.99 10.63 4.02
N SER A 47 -7.40 9.41 3.72
CA SER A 47 -6.50 8.32 3.34
C SER A 47 -6.09 8.35 1.86
N TYR A 48 -6.93 8.93 1.01
CA TYR A 48 -6.75 8.93 -0.45
C TYR A 48 -6.91 10.34 -1.10
N PRO A 49 -6.21 11.37 -0.60
CA PRO A 49 -6.41 12.74 -1.07
C PRO A 49 -6.00 12.96 -2.53
N LEU A 50 -4.92 12.33 -3.02
CA LEU A 50 -4.46 12.50 -4.40
C LEU A 50 -5.29 11.69 -5.37
N LEU A 51 -5.73 10.47 -5.00
CA LEU A 51 -6.70 9.71 -5.75
C LEU A 51 -7.99 10.52 -5.93
N ARG A 52 -8.50 11.13 -4.86
CA ARG A 52 -9.68 12.01 -4.93
C ARG A 52 -9.47 13.18 -5.88
N ALA A 53 -8.32 13.84 -5.82
CA ALA A 53 -7.98 14.92 -6.73
C ALA A 53 -7.90 14.44 -8.20
N PHE A 54 -7.39 13.23 -8.42
CA PHE A 54 -7.22 12.63 -9.74
C PHE A 54 -8.56 12.25 -10.39
N ILE A 55 -9.43 11.54 -9.67
CA ILE A 55 -10.70 11.05 -10.22
C ILE A 55 -11.86 12.05 -10.08
N GLY A 56 -11.68 13.08 -9.26
CA GLY A 56 -12.65 14.12 -8.96
C GLY A 56 -13.63 13.76 -7.84
N ASP A 57 -14.15 14.81 -7.17
CA ASP A 57 -15.01 14.70 -6.00
C ASP A 57 -16.24 13.80 -6.21
N GLU A 58 -16.93 13.96 -7.34
CA GLU A 58 -18.16 13.19 -7.62
C GLU A 58 -17.87 11.70 -7.81
N ALA A 59 -16.80 11.35 -8.53
CA ALA A 59 -16.43 9.96 -8.75
C ALA A 59 -15.95 9.30 -7.45
N PHE A 60 -15.14 10.02 -6.67
CA PHE A 60 -14.68 9.58 -5.37
C PHE A 60 -15.84 9.34 -4.40
N LEU A 61 -16.78 10.29 -4.30
CA LEU A 61 -17.94 10.14 -3.42
C LEU A 61 -18.82 8.94 -3.80
N ARG A 62 -18.99 8.66 -5.10
CA ARG A 62 -19.69 7.45 -5.57
C ARG A 62 -18.97 6.17 -5.16
N ALA A 63 -17.65 6.13 -5.30
CA ALA A 63 -16.84 4.99 -4.88
C ALA A 63 -16.91 4.78 -3.36
N ALA A 64 -16.77 5.85 -2.58
CA ALA A 64 -16.90 5.83 -1.12
C ALA A 64 -18.29 5.34 -0.66
N ALA A 65 -19.37 5.85 -1.27
CA ALA A 65 -20.72 5.41 -0.97
C ALA A 65 -20.94 3.92 -1.30
N SER A 66 -20.40 3.45 -2.42
CA SER A 66 -20.41 2.02 -2.77
C SER A 66 -19.64 1.18 -1.75
N HIS A 67 -18.45 1.63 -1.35
CA HIS A 67 -17.64 0.96 -0.32
C HIS A 67 -18.41 0.84 1.01
N ILE A 68 -18.96 1.95 1.51
CA ILE A 68 -19.76 1.99 2.75
C ILE A 68 -20.98 1.07 2.71
N SER A 69 -21.59 0.89 1.54
CA SER A 69 -22.73 -0.01 1.38
C SER A 69 -22.35 -1.50 1.39
N ARG A 70 -21.10 -1.83 1.04
CA ARG A 70 -20.62 -3.22 0.86
C ARG A 70 -19.75 -3.70 2.00
N ARG A 71 -18.95 -2.80 2.59
CA ARG A 71 -17.96 -3.09 3.62
C ARG A 71 -18.26 -2.32 4.88
N ARG A 72 -18.01 -2.97 6.01
CA ARG A 72 -18.22 -2.40 7.35
C ARG A 72 -16.87 -2.17 8.00
N PRO A 73 -16.75 -1.16 8.88
CA PRO A 73 -15.62 -1.06 9.79
C PRO A 73 -15.43 -2.39 10.54
N HIS A 74 -14.21 -2.93 10.48
CA HIS A 74 -13.86 -4.23 11.05
C HIS A 74 -12.77 -4.15 12.13
N ALA A 75 -12.21 -2.96 12.36
CA ALA A 75 -11.13 -2.73 13.29
C ALA A 75 -11.55 -1.80 14.43
N TRP A 76 -10.72 -1.75 15.47
CA TRP A 76 -10.91 -0.87 16.62
C TRP A 76 -10.54 0.59 16.31
N THR A 77 -9.73 0.83 15.28
CA THR A 77 -9.41 2.17 14.73
C THR A 77 -10.16 2.40 13.42
N ILE A 78 -10.50 3.65 13.15
CA ILE A 78 -11.11 4.06 11.89
C ILE A 78 -10.11 4.02 10.74
N ASP A 79 -8.81 4.18 10.99
CA ASP A 79 -7.78 4.26 9.95
C ASP A 79 -7.75 2.99 9.08
N ALA A 80 -7.95 1.82 9.70
CA ALA A 80 -7.98 0.53 9.02
C ALA A 80 -9.22 0.33 8.13
N TYR A 81 -10.19 1.26 8.15
CA TYR A 81 -11.33 1.20 7.24
C TYR A 81 -10.91 1.46 5.79
N ALA A 82 -9.81 2.18 5.57
CA ALA A 82 -9.28 2.48 4.24
C ALA A 82 -8.65 1.27 3.54
N ASP A 83 -8.23 0.23 4.29
CA ASP A 83 -7.46 -0.92 3.79
C ASP A 83 -8.13 -1.62 2.60
N ASP A 84 -9.45 -1.77 2.68
CA ASP A 84 -10.24 -2.50 1.69
C ASP A 84 -10.76 -1.62 0.53
N PHE A 85 -10.39 -0.33 0.50
CA PHE A 85 -10.93 0.60 -0.48
C PHE A 85 -10.42 0.30 -1.90
N CYS A 86 -9.17 -0.15 -2.04
CA CYS A 86 -8.57 -0.55 -3.31
C CYS A 86 -9.43 -1.62 -4.03
N ASP A 87 -9.88 -2.67 -3.32
CA ASP A 87 -10.77 -3.70 -3.88
C ASP A 87 -12.09 -3.13 -4.41
N THR A 88 -12.58 -2.05 -3.79
CA THR A 88 -13.81 -1.41 -4.23
C THR A 88 -13.60 -0.60 -5.49
N LEU A 89 -12.45 0.07 -5.60
CA LEU A 89 -12.05 0.79 -6.80
C LEU A 89 -11.87 -0.18 -7.98
N GLU A 90 -11.19 -1.31 -7.76
CA GLU A 90 -11.03 -2.37 -8.77
C GLU A 90 -12.37 -2.92 -9.27
N ALA A 91 -13.37 -3.02 -8.39
CA ALA A 91 -14.71 -3.46 -8.78
C ALA A 91 -15.53 -2.41 -9.54
N ILE A 92 -15.26 -1.11 -9.35
CA ILE A 92 -16.04 -0.01 -9.96
C ILE A 92 -15.37 0.51 -11.23
N PHE A 93 -14.04 0.47 -11.28
CA PHE A 93 -13.20 1.01 -12.36
C PHE A 93 -12.23 -0.07 -12.90
N PRO A 94 -12.71 -1.24 -13.34
CA PRO A 94 -11.86 -2.39 -13.65
C PRO A 94 -10.80 -2.13 -14.74
N ASP A 95 -11.06 -1.18 -15.64
CA ASP A 95 -10.19 -0.85 -16.77
C ASP A 95 -9.27 0.36 -16.49
N ASN A 96 -9.12 0.77 -15.22
CA ASN A 96 -8.31 1.91 -14.80
C ASN A 96 -7.12 1.49 -13.91
N PRO A 97 -6.08 0.86 -14.48
CA PRO A 97 -4.92 0.40 -13.71
C PRO A 97 -4.14 1.56 -13.04
N ASP A 98 -4.16 2.74 -13.64
CA ASP A 98 -3.58 3.98 -13.09
C ASP A 98 -4.22 4.38 -11.76
N LEU A 99 -5.55 4.31 -11.70
CA LEU A 99 -6.33 4.56 -10.51
C LEU A 99 -6.00 3.53 -9.43
N HIS A 100 -5.92 2.25 -9.78
CA HIS A 100 -5.59 1.17 -8.83
C HIS A 100 -4.18 1.31 -8.26
N GLU A 101 -3.20 1.63 -9.12
CA GLU A 101 -1.81 1.83 -8.73
C GLU A 101 -1.66 3.09 -7.88
N LEU A 102 -2.35 4.19 -8.21
CA LEU A 102 -2.36 5.41 -7.41
C LEU A 102 -2.98 5.19 -6.02
N ALA A 103 -4.11 4.49 -5.95
CA ALA A 103 -4.75 4.14 -4.69
C ALA A 103 -3.83 3.26 -3.83
N TRP A 104 -3.17 2.27 -4.45
CA TRP A 104 -2.20 1.42 -3.75
C TRP A 104 -1.03 2.23 -3.19
N ILE A 105 -0.51 3.21 -3.93
CA ILE A 105 0.59 4.08 -3.47
C ILE A 105 0.20 4.82 -2.18
N GLU A 106 -0.94 5.52 -2.18
CA GLU A 106 -1.37 6.29 -1.00
C GLU A 106 -1.59 5.39 0.21
N HIS A 107 -2.23 4.23 0.00
CA HIS A 107 -2.45 3.26 1.06
C HIS A 107 -1.12 2.71 1.61
N ALA A 108 -0.20 2.27 0.74
CA ALA A 108 1.09 1.74 1.13
C ALA A 108 1.95 2.78 1.86
N LEU A 109 1.89 4.06 1.46
CA LEU A 109 2.60 5.15 2.14
C LEU A 109 2.08 5.36 3.57
N GLY A 110 0.76 5.25 3.75
CA GLY A 110 0.11 5.28 5.07
C GLY A 110 0.52 4.09 5.94
N LEU A 111 0.50 2.87 5.40
CA LEU A 111 0.95 1.67 6.10
C LEU A 111 2.43 1.75 6.51
N ALA A 112 3.31 2.18 5.61
CA ALA A 112 4.72 2.34 5.91
C ALA A 112 4.96 3.38 7.02
N PHE A 113 4.16 4.44 7.06
CA PHE A 113 4.27 5.50 8.07
C PHE A 113 3.97 4.99 9.49
N VAL A 114 2.93 4.15 9.64
CA VAL A 114 2.54 3.57 10.94
C VAL A 114 3.17 2.20 11.21
N GLY A 115 3.99 1.70 10.29
CA GLY A 115 4.65 0.41 10.40
C GLY A 115 5.68 0.34 11.52
N PRO A 116 6.08 -0.87 11.95
CA PRO A 116 6.95 -1.06 13.11
C PRO A 116 8.33 -0.42 12.91
N ASP A 117 8.91 0.09 13.99
CA ASP A 117 10.27 0.62 13.99
C ASP A 117 11.30 -0.48 13.79
N PHE A 118 12.39 -0.12 13.12
CA PHE A 118 13.52 -0.99 12.86
C PHE A 118 14.82 -0.20 12.93
N ALA A 119 15.93 -0.91 13.14
CA ALA A 119 17.27 -0.34 13.05
C ALA A 119 17.91 -0.76 11.71
N PRO A 120 18.54 0.15 10.96
CA PRO A 120 19.32 -0.21 9.79
C PRO A 120 20.50 -1.13 10.14
N VAL A 121 20.96 -1.93 9.17
CA VAL A 121 22.17 -2.75 9.34
C VAL A 121 23.38 -1.85 9.56
N ALA A 122 24.15 -2.12 10.61
CA ALA A 122 25.41 -1.43 10.87
C ALA A 122 26.45 -1.79 9.79
N ALA A 123 27.16 -0.79 9.26
CA ALA A 123 28.13 -1.00 8.18
C ALA A 123 29.24 -1.99 8.58
N GLU A 124 29.60 -2.00 9.86
CA GLU A 124 30.61 -2.91 10.42
C GLU A 124 30.15 -4.37 10.38
N ALA A 125 28.84 -4.62 10.50
CA ALA A 125 28.28 -5.97 10.42
C ALA A 125 28.44 -6.56 9.02
N LEU A 126 28.41 -5.72 7.97
CA LEU A 126 28.49 -6.16 6.58
C LEU A 126 29.85 -6.78 6.21
N ALA A 127 30.93 -6.32 6.85
CA ALA A 127 32.28 -6.76 6.53
C ALA A 127 32.58 -8.22 6.94
N ALA A 128 31.79 -8.76 7.88
CA ALA A 128 31.96 -10.11 8.41
C ALA A 128 31.02 -11.14 7.78
N ILE A 129 30.16 -10.73 6.83
CA ILE A 129 29.14 -11.58 6.22
C ILE A 129 29.78 -12.54 5.21
N ASP A 130 29.46 -13.82 5.35
CA ASP A 130 29.60 -14.79 4.27
C ASP A 130 28.45 -14.64 3.27
N TRP A 131 28.72 -13.94 2.17
CA TRP A 131 27.74 -13.62 1.13
C TRP A 131 27.26 -14.83 0.34
N ASP A 132 28.00 -15.94 0.36
CA ASP A 132 27.61 -17.18 -0.31
C ASP A 132 26.44 -17.89 0.41
N ASN A 133 26.21 -17.55 1.69
CA ASN A 133 25.12 -18.11 2.51
C ASN A 133 24.25 -17.01 3.15
N ALA A 134 24.30 -15.79 2.62
CA ALA A 134 23.59 -14.64 3.17
C ALA A 134 22.09 -14.65 2.82
N SER A 135 21.26 -14.48 3.85
CA SER A 135 19.83 -14.19 3.72
C SER A 135 19.53 -12.76 4.18
N LEU A 136 19.02 -11.93 3.27
CA LEU A 136 18.72 -10.52 3.47
C LEU A 136 17.34 -10.33 4.08
N GLN A 137 17.27 -9.61 5.20
CA GLN A 137 16.01 -9.20 5.81
C GLN A 137 15.60 -7.81 5.33
N LEU A 138 14.52 -7.75 4.55
CA LEU A 138 13.92 -6.48 4.11
C LEU A 138 13.22 -5.77 5.28
N THR A 139 13.11 -4.45 5.19
CA THR A 139 12.39 -3.65 6.19
C THR A 139 10.93 -4.11 6.31
N PRO A 140 10.38 -4.19 7.54
CA PRO A 140 9.00 -4.61 7.75
C PRO A 140 7.97 -3.61 7.20
N THR A 141 8.41 -2.42 6.78
CA THR A 141 7.58 -1.39 6.14
C THR A 141 7.59 -1.48 4.62
N LEU A 142 8.26 -2.49 4.04
CA LEU A 142 8.38 -2.65 2.60
C LEU A 142 7.06 -3.17 2.00
N HIS A 143 6.51 -2.42 1.07
CA HIS A 143 5.40 -2.80 0.23
C HIS A 143 5.85 -2.77 -1.23
N LEU A 144 5.51 -3.83 -1.97
CA LEU A 144 5.92 -4.01 -3.36
C LEU A 144 4.69 -4.35 -4.21
N ARG A 145 4.53 -3.71 -5.37
CA ARG A 145 3.45 -3.99 -6.33
C ARG A 145 3.96 -3.94 -7.78
N PRO A 146 3.54 -4.86 -8.67
CA PRO A 146 3.79 -4.71 -10.10
C PRO A 146 3.13 -3.44 -10.65
N ALA A 147 3.82 -2.72 -11.52
CA ALA A 147 3.36 -1.47 -12.12
C ALA A 147 3.20 -1.61 -13.63
N THR A 148 2.09 -1.10 -14.14
CA THR A 148 1.79 -1.05 -15.58
C THR A 148 1.60 0.37 -16.10
N THR A 149 1.47 1.35 -15.21
CA THR A 149 1.26 2.77 -15.55
C THR A 149 2.32 3.67 -14.90
N ASN A 150 2.33 4.94 -15.29
CA ASN A 150 3.18 5.98 -14.69
C ASN A 150 2.68 6.48 -13.32
N ALA A 151 1.98 5.65 -12.52
CA ALA A 151 1.31 6.05 -11.29
C ALA A 151 2.23 6.72 -10.24
N ALA A 152 3.51 6.36 -10.17
CA ALA A 152 4.47 7.05 -9.31
C ALA A 152 4.67 8.52 -9.73
N ASP A 153 4.82 8.77 -11.04
CA ASP A 153 4.93 10.11 -11.58
C ASP A 153 3.62 10.88 -11.41
N LEU A 154 2.48 10.20 -11.59
CA LEU A 154 1.16 10.76 -11.28
C LEU A 154 1.11 11.25 -9.83
N TRP A 155 1.49 10.40 -8.89
CA TRP A 155 1.48 10.71 -7.46
C TRP A 155 2.37 11.91 -7.13
N PHE A 156 3.62 11.94 -7.62
CA PHE A 156 4.52 13.07 -7.36
C PHE A 156 4.01 14.38 -7.95
N ALA A 157 3.52 14.36 -9.19
CA ALA A 157 3.02 15.57 -9.83
C ALA A 157 1.72 16.06 -9.18
N LEU A 158 0.79 15.17 -8.81
CA LEU A 158 -0.44 15.55 -8.08
C LEU A 158 -0.13 16.17 -6.72
N ARG A 159 0.83 15.60 -5.97
CA ARG A 159 1.29 16.15 -4.69
C ARG A 159 1.82 17.58 -4.84
N ASP A 160 2.53 17.84 -5.94
CA ASP A 160 3.14 19.15 -6.23
C ASP A 160 2.16 20.12 -6.94
N GLY A 161 0.86 19.74 -7.04
CA GLY A 161 -0.20 20.57 -7.61
C GLY A 161 -0.30 20.54 -9.15
N GLY A 162 0.40 19.60 -9.79
CA GLY A 162 0.35 19.35 -11.22
C GLY A 162 -0.86 18.51 -11.65
N SER A 163 -1.04 18.41 -12.97
CA SER A 163 -2.06 17.57 -13.61
C SER A 163 -1.40 16.78 -14.74
N PRO A 164 -0.63 15.73 -14.41
CA PRO A 164 0.05 14.89 -15.39
C PRO A 164 -0.95 14.06 -16.22
N GLU A 165 -0.53 13.63 -17.40
CA GLU A 165 -1.28 12.65 -18.19
C GLU A 165 -1.01 11.22 -17.67
N SER A 166 -2.06 10.42 -17.64
CA SER A 166 -1.98 8.99 -17.30
C SER A 166 -1.55 8.20 -18.53
N GLU A 167 -0.51 7.38 -18.37
CA GLU A 167 0.10 6.64 -19.46
C GLU A 167 0.45 5.21 -19.03
N MET A 168 0.29 4.26 -19.97
CA MET A 168 0.82 2.92 -19.81
C MET A 168 2.34 2.94 -20.00
N LEU A 169 3.06 2.21 -19.15
CA LEU A 169 4.51 2.04 -19.30
C LEU A 169 4.83 1.22 -20.56
N ALA A 170 5.92 1.58 -21.23
CA ALA A 170 6.42 0.82 -22.37
C ALA A 170 6.85 -0.61 -21.98
N ALA A 171 7.33 -0.78 -20.74
CA ALA A 171 7.60 -2.08 -20.13
C ALA A 171 7.10 -2.04 -18.68
N ALA A 172 6.40 -3.10 -18.26
CA ALA A 172 5.94 -3.22 -16.88
C ALA A 172 7.13 -3.23 -15.91
N GLY A 173 6.94 -2.59 -14.76
CA GLY A 173 7.95 -2.44 -13.72
C GLY A 173 7.36 -2.74 -12.35
N GLY A 174 7.78 -1.96 -11.36
CA GLY A 174 7.28 -2.08 -9.99
C GLY A 174 7.12 -0.74 -9.28
N LEU A 175 6.35 -0.77 -8.20
CA LEU A 175 6.28 0.29 -7.21
C LEU A 175 6.80 -0.25 -5.89
N LEU A 176 7.69 0.52 -5.27
CA LEU A 176 8.27 0.24 -3.98
C LEU A 176 7.89 1.36 -3.01
N VAL A 177 7.30 0.97 -1.89
CA VAL A 177 7.05 1.86 -0.76
C VAL A 177 7.72 1.29 0.48
N TRP A 178 8.38 2.14 1.24
CA TRP A 178 9.01 1.78 2.51
C TRP A 178 9.15 3.02 3.39
N ARG A 179 9.56 2.84 4.65
CA ARG A 179 9.91 3.94 5.53
C ARG A 179 11.42 4.04 5.70
N ARG A 180 11.97 5.24 5.54
CA ARG A 180 13.36 5.58 5.88
C ARG A 180 13.36 6.56 7.06
N GLY A 181 13.86 6.15 8.21
CA GLY A 181 13.67 6.88 9.46
C GLY A 181 12.18 7.11 9.76
N PHE A 182 11.71 8.37 9.67
CA PHE A 182 10.30 8.74 9.89
C PHE A 182 9.59 9.20 8.60
N ILE A 183 10.17 8.92 7.43
CA ILE A 183 9.67 9.38 6.13
C ILE A 183 9.26 8.18 5.29
N SER A 184 8.00 8.10 4.89
CA SER A 184 7.55 7.16 3.86
C SER A 184 8.10 7.57 2.50
N CYS A 185 8.71 6.64 1.81
CA CYS A 185 9.35 6.80 0.50
C CYS A 185 8.58 6.01 -0.54
N LEU A 186 8.53 6.55 -1.76
CA LEU A 186 7.99 5.90 -2.95
C LEU A 186 9.09 5.89 -4.01
N ARG A 187 9.24 4.76 -4.71
CA ARG A 187 10.14 4.63 -5.85
C ARG A 187 9.49 3.75 -6.93
N ALA A 188 9.56 4.21 -8.18
CA ALA A 188 9.28 3.37 -9.34
C ALA A 188 10.51 2.51 -9.66
N LEU A 189 10.28 1.24 -9.94
CA LEU A 189 11.30 0.25 -10.25
C LEU A 189 11.17 -0.20 -11.70
N ASP A 190 12.30 -0.51 -12.34
CA ASP A 190 12.27 -1.24 -13.59
C ASP A 190 11.92 -2.73 -13.36
N SER A 191 11.71 -3.47 -14.46
CA SER A 191 11.36 -4.89 -14.41
C SER A 191 12.44 -5.80 -13.77
N THR A 192 13.69 -5.34 -13.74
CA THR A 192 14.83 -6.10 -13.21
C THR A 192 14.91 -5.93 -11.71
N GLU A 193 14.92 -4.68 -11.23
CA GLU A 193 14.95 -4.36 -9.81
C GLU A 193 13.68 -4.86 -9.09
N TYR A 194 12.51 -4.74 -9.72
CA TYR A 194 11.27 -5.30 -9.18
C TYR A 194 11.37 -6.82 -8.96
N ALA A 195 11.86 -7.57 -9.95
CA ALA A 195 11.98 -9.02 -9.83
C ALA A 195 13.01 -9.43 -8.79
N ALA A 196 14.11 -8.68 -8.68
CA ALA A 196 15.13 -8.86 -7.67
C ALA A 196 14.57 -8.68 -6.25
N LEU A 197 13.84 -7.59 -5.98
CA LEU A 197 13.18 -7.38 -4.69
C LEU A 197 12.07 -8.40 -4.41
N ALA A 198 11.31 -8.79 -5.43
CA ALA A 198 10.27 -9.82 -5.29
C ALA A 198 10.86 -11.19 -4.94
N GLN A 199 12.03 -11.54 -5.50
CA GLN A 199 12.75 -12.76 -5.13
C GLN A 199 13.27 -12.68 -3.68
N LEU A 200 13.87 -11.56 -3.28
CA LEU A 200 14.29 -11.37 -1.90
C LEU A 200 13.13 -11.41 -0.90
N GLN A 201 11.95 -10.88 -1.25
CA GLN A 201 10.75 -11.02 -0.41
C GLN A 201 10.31 -12.49 -0.25
N HIS A 202 10.64 -13.36 -1.21
CA HIS A 202 10.24 -14.75 -1.18
C HIS A 202 11.13 -15.61 -0.29
N ASP A 203 12.45 -15.48 -0.42
CA ASP A 203 13.41 -16.36 0.24
C ASP A 203 14.61 -15.65 0.91
N GLY A 204 14.76 -14.34 0.72
CA GLY A 204 15.89 -13.54 1.24
C GLY A 204 17.25 -13.87 0.63
N SER A 205 17.37 -14.84 -0.26
CA SER A 205 18.66 -15.39 -0.69
C SER A 205 19.44 -14.42 -1.59
N PHE A 206 20.63 -14.00 -1.13
CA PHE A 206 21.52 -13.17 -1.94
C PHE A 206 22.10 -13.92 -3.13
N VAL A 207 22.39 -15.21 -2.98
CA VAL A 207 22.83 -16.06 -4.10
C VAL A 207 21.71 -16.24 -5.11
N GLY A 208 20.46 -16.43 -4.66
CA GLY A 208 19.29 -16.48 -5.53
C GLY A 208 19.11 -15.19 -6.34
N LEU A 209 19.28 -14.03 -5.69
CA LEU A 209 19.29 -12.73 -6.36
C LEU A 209 20.38 -12.66 -7.45
N CYS A 210 21.62 -13.05 -7.12
CA CYS A 210 22.73 -13.01 -8.06
C CYS A 210 22.46 -13.92 -9.26
N ALA A 211 21.96 -15.14 -9.04
CA ALA A 211 21.60 -16.08 -10.09
C ALA A 211 20.52 -15.50 -11.03
N LEU A 212 19.48 -14.88 -10.47
CA LEU A 212 18.42 -14.23 -11.23
C LEU A 212 18.96 -13.10 -12.12
N LEU A 213 19.85 -12.27 -11.58
CA LEU A 213 20.44 -11.16 -12.32
C LEU A 213 21.40 -11.63 -13.41
N VAL A 214 22.18 -12.68 -13.14
CA VAL A 214 23.07 -13.32 -14.14
C VAL A 214 22.26 -13.94 -15.27
N GLU A 215 21.14 -14.62 -14.97
CA GLU A 215 20.25 -15.18 -16.00
C GLU A 215 19.68 -14.09 -16.93
N ARG A 216 19.30 -12.94 -16.35
CA ARG A 216 18.66 -11.85 -17.11
C ARG A 216 19.62 -10.94 -17.85
N LEU A 217 20.79 -10.66 -17.27
CA LEU A 217 21.71 -9.63 -17.75
C LEU A 217 23.04 -10.21 -18.27
N GLY A 218 23.29 -11.50 -18.07
CA GLY A 218 24.58 -12.15 -18.29
C GLY A 218 25.48 -12.08 -17.06
N GLU A 219 26.53 -12.91 -17.03
CA GLU A 219 27.40 -13.11 -15.85
C GLU A 219 28.06 -11.83 -15.34
N GLU A 220 28.81 -11.14 -16.21
CA GLU A 220 29.53 -9.92 -15.84
C GLU A 220 28.58 -8.80 -15.37
N GLN A 221 27.56 -8.51 -16.17
CA GLN A 221 26.62 -7.43 -15.85
C GLN A 221 25.71 -7.77 -14.67
N GLY A 222 25.30 -9.02 -14.53
CA GLY A 222 24.46 -9.51 -13.43
C GLY A 222 25.13 -9.34 -12.07
N ILE A 223 26.41 -9.72 -11.96
CA ILE A 223 27.19 -9.55 -10.72
C ILE A 223 27.38 -8.06 -10.38
N ILE A 224 27.71 -7.23 -11.37
CA ILE A 224 27.85 -5.78 -11.16
C ILE A 224 26.53 -5.17 -10.68
N SER A 225 25.42 -5.54 -11.32
CA SER A 225 24.09 -5.06 -10.94
C SER A 225 23.67 -5.53 -9.54
N ALA A 226 23.98 -6.76 -9.15
CA ALA A 226 23.69 -7.28 -7.81
C ALA A 226 24.37 -6.45 -6.72
N GLY A 227 25.67 -6.17 -6.89
CA GLY A 227 26.43 -5.34 -5.95
C GLY A 227 25.94 -3.89 -5.89
N ALA A 228 25.60 -3.30 -7.05
CA ALA A 228 25.06 -1.95 -7.12
C ALA A 228 23.69 -1.83 -6.44
N MET A 229 22.78 -2.79 -6.68
CA MET A 229 21.46 -2.84 -6.05
C MET A 229 21.58 -3.01 -4.53
N LEU A 230 22.42 -3.94 -4.07
CA LEU A 230 22.64 -4.15 -2.65
C LEU A 230 23.17 -2.88 -1.96
N ALA A 231 24.14 -2.20 -2.57
CA ALA A 231 24.67 -0.95 -2.03
C ALA A 231 23.62 0.16 -1.94
N ASP A 232 22.78 0.30 -2.97
CA ASP A 232 21.67 1.27 -2.97
C ASP A 232 20.61 0.92 -1.91
N TRP A 233 20.24 -0.35 -1.77
CA TRP A 233 19.25 -0.79 -0.80
C TRP A 233 19.72 -0.61 0.65
N LEU A 234 20.99 -0.88 0.93
CA LEU A 234 21.61 -0.56 2.22
C LEU A 234 21.60 0.95 2.49
N GLY A 235 21.99 1.77 1.51
CA GLY A 235 21.96 3.23 1.63
C GLY A 235 20.55 3.83 1.75
N SER A 236 19.54 3.10 1.28
CA SER A 236 18.11 3.46 1.36
C SER A 236 17.41 2.90 2.61
N GLU A 237 18.13 2.17 3.48
CA GLU A 237 17.61 1.51 4.69
C GLU A 237 16.53 0.45 4.39
N LEU A 238 16.58 -0.15 3.20
CA LEU A 238 15.67 -1.23 2.80
C LEU A 238 16.04 -2.58 3.41
N ILE A 239 17.31 -2.77 3.77
CA ILE A 239 17.84 -3.97 4.43
C ILE A 239 18.04 -3.68 5.92
N THR A 240 17.49 -4.53 6.77
CA THR A 240 17.47 -4.38 8.24
C THR A 240 18.25 -5.46 8.98
N GLY A 241 18.59 -6.54 8.29
CA GLY A 241 19.40 -7.64 8.83
C GLY A 241 19.99 -8.48 7.71
N VAL A 242 21.03 -9.24 8.05
CA VAL A 242 21.54 -10.32 7.23
C VAL A 242 21.77 -11.53 8.13
N ASP A 243 21.08 -12.61 7.83
CA ASP A 243 21.24 -13.90 8.51
C ASP A 243 22.16 -14.83 7.72
N HIS A 244 22.64 -15.87 8.39
CA HIS A 244 23.33 -17.00 7.78
C HIS A 244 22.40 -18.22 7.84
N GLU A 245 22.09 -18.82 6.70
CA GLU A 245 21.48 -20.15 6.65
C GLU A 245 22.53 -21.27 6.79
#